data_AF-A0A958D554-F1
#
_entry.id   AF-A0A958D554-F1
#
_cell.length_a   1.000
_cell.length_b   1.000
_cell.length_c   1.000
_cell.angle_alpha   90.00
_cell.angle_beta   90.00
_cell.angle_gamma   90.00
#
_symmetry.space_group_name_H-M   'P 1'
#
loop_
_entity.id
_entity.type
_entity.pdbx_description
1 polymer ?
#
loop_
_entity_poly.entity_id
_entity_poly.type
_entity_poly.pdbx_seq_one_letter_code
_entity_poly.pdbx_strand_id
1 'polypeptide(L)'
;AFRRHLAICQEASFTCRTGVSYNNLGEVYARMGPDHYDLACDSLERARRIHRECADDFRALEAIQDLAAITSRAGEDERALAYALEAVQLAEIVRSGITSSEARAGFSVTTTNVYAEAILLAVRLHQLRLAFDLVERSRSRAFLDSLDAGSSAVVRSVEATSIELPQVQQRLAADEVLLEYFTCGTLEGRSSRNVALRDSLMLYLPPPVTLLFAITRDTVDVLDLALSPVDVLPQRLTGAVERHFLQPAIRQTLYGRLIQPVRRLLAEKRRVYIVPHGPLHYVPFGALMDADGRTLLHDGGPDLVYGPSASVLFRDHSVNPGGVSETQIPCLAIGYNGDTGNRLRYAEEEAESIAAMLGGQALTGPASKRALLVRRAADARY
;
A
#
# COMPACT_ATOMS: atom_id res chain seq x y z
N ALA A 1 18.82 -29.73 21.19
CA ALA A 1 18.77 -30.38 19.85
C ALA A 1 19.58 -29.61 18.80
N PHE A 2 19.29 -28.33 18.54
CA PHE A 2 19.94 -27.57 17.46
C PHE A 2 21.46 -27.37 17.61
N ARG A 3 22.00 -27.16 18.82
CA ARG A 3 23.47 -27.12 19.03
C ARG A 3 24.16 -28.43 18.63
N ARG A 4 23.52 -29.58 18.87
CA ARG A 4 24.03 -30.89 18.46
C ARG A 4 23.94 -31.09 16.94
N HIS A 5 22.84 -30.65 16.32
CA HIS A 5 22.71 -30.66 14.86
C HIS A 5 23.72 -29.73 14.18
N LEU A 6 23.99 -28.56 14.76
CA LEU A 6 25.02 -27.62 14.31
C LEU A 6 26.41 -28.27 14.32
N ALA A 7 26.80 -28.91 15.43
CA ALA A 7 28.08 -29.61 15.53
C ALA A 7 28.24 -30.69 14.44
N ILE A 8 27.19 -31.52 14.24
CA ILE A 8 27.18 -32.55 13.18
C ILE A 8 27.32 -31.91 11.79
N CYS A 9 26.61 -30.82 11.51
CA CYS A 9 26.70 -30.15 10.22
C CYS A 9 28.09 -29.55 9.96
N GLN A 10 28.74 -29.01 11.00
CA GLN A 10 30.10 -28.47 10.92
C GLN A 10 31.13 -29.58 10.69
N GLU A 11 31.04 -30.68 11.44
CA GLU A 11 31.92 -31.86 11.27
C GLU A 11 31.76 -32.47 9.86
N ALA A 12 30.54 -32.53 9.36
CA ALA A 12 30.23 -33.06 8.03
C ALA A 12 30.44 -32.04 6.88
N SER A 13 30.89 -30.81 7.18
CA SER A 13 31.06 -29.72 6.20
C SER A 13 29.80 -29.41 5.37
N PHE A 14 28.62 -29.55 5.97
CA PHE A 14 27.34 -29.20 5.34
C PHE A 14 27.00 -27.72 5.56
N THR A 15 27.66 -26.84 4.80
CA THR A 15 27.54 -25.37 4.92
C THR A 15 26.09 -24.88 4.93
N CYS A 16 25.27 -25.25 3.95
CA CYS A 16 23.88 -24.75 3.89
C CYS A 16 23.00 -25.26 5.05
N ARG A 17 23.24 -26.49 5.55
CA ARG A 17 22.53 -27.02 6.73
C ARG A 17 23.00 -26.37 8.04
N THR A 18 24.25 -25.90 8.06
CA THR A 18 24.79 -25.09 9.15
C THR A 18 24.02 -23.77 9.27
N GLY A 19 23.72 -23.11 8.15
CA GLY A 19 22.89 -21.90 8.11
C GLY A 19 21.51 -22.11 8.73
N VAL A 20 20.80 -23.17 8.33
CA VAL A 20 19.49 -23.54 8.91
C VAL A 20 19.58 -23.79 10.42
N SER A 21 20.69 -24.38 10.90
CA SER A 21 20.90 -24.62 12.33
C SER A 21 21.06 -23.31 13.11
N TYR A 22 21.78 -22.35 12.54
CA TYR A 22 21.93 -21.02 13.12
C TYR A 22 20.61 -20.23 13.12
N ASN A 23 19.80 -20.32 12.05
CA ASN A 23 18.48 -19.68 12.02
C ASN A 23 17.59 -20.20 13.16
N ASN A 24 17.49 -21.52 13.27
CA ASN A 24 16.73 -22.18 14.35
C ASN A 24 17.24 -21.78 15.74
N LEU A 25 18.56 -21.68 15.93
CA LEU A 25 19.13 -21.21 17.21
C LEU A 25 18.75 -19.76 17.49
N GLY A 26 18.82 -18.90 16.48
CA GLY A 26 18.38 -17.50 16.56
C GLY A 26 16.94 -17.38 17.03
N GLU A 27 16.03 -18.11 16.39
CA GLU A 27 14.61 -18.16 16.78
C GLU A 27 14.41 -18.68 18.21
N VAL A 28 15.13 -19.73 18.62
CA VAL A 28 15.03 -20.24 19.98
C VAL A 28 15.50 -19.19 21.00
N TYR A 29 16.64 -18.55 20.78
CA TYR A 29 17.13 -17.50 21.67
C TYR A 29 16.16 -16.31 21.72
N ALA A 30 15.58 -15.91 20.59
CA ALA A 30 14.56 -14.86 20.57
C ALA A 30 13.33 -15.22 21.43
N ARG A 31 12.91 -16.49 21.44
CA ARG A 31 11.81 -16.97 22.30
C ARG A 31 12.17 -17.05 23.78
N MET A 32 13.46 -17.20 24.12
CA MET A 32 13.92 -17.20 25.51
C MET A 32 13.85 -15.83 26.18
N GLY A 33 13.64 -14.76 25.40
CA GLY A 33 13.37 -13.43 25.89
C GLY A 33 14.57 -12.48 25.82
N PRO A 34 14.43 -11.26 26.38
CA PRO A 34 15.37 -10.17 26.19
C PRO A 34 16.82 -10.49 26.55
N ASP A 35 17.04 -11.29 27.61
CA ASP A 35 18.37 -11.70 28.06
C ASP A 35 19.16 -12.51 27.01
N HIS A 36 18.49 -12.97 25.95
CA HIS A 36 19.06 -13.80 24.89
C HIS A 36 19.02 -13.12 23.51
N TYR A 37 18.61 -11.85 23.43
CA TYR A 37 18.50 -11.15 22.13
C TYR A 37 19.85 -10.98 21.43
N ASP A 38 20.94 -10.74 22.18
CA ASP A 38 22.29 -10.69 21.59
C ASP A 38 22.68 -12.03 20.95
N LEU A 39 22.42 -13.15 21.65
CA LEU A 39 22.68 -14.49 21.13
C LEU A 39 21.81 -14.82 19.92
N ALA A 40 20.57 -14.31 19.91
CA ALA A 40 19.66 -14.46 18.78
C ALA A 40 20.20 -13.74 17.55
N CYS A 41 20.56 -12.46 17.70
CA CYS A 41 21.15 -11.64 16.66
C CYS A 41 22.43 -12.27 16.12
N ASP A 42 23.38 -12.66 16.98
CA ASP A 42 24.62 -13.33 16.58
C ASP A 42 24.38 -14.61 15.75
N SER A 43 23.35 -15.37 16.12
CA SER A 43 23.00 -16.60 15.42
C SER A 43 22.39 -16.29 14.04
N LEU A 44 21.48 -15.33 13.96
CA LEU A 44 20.85 -14.92 12.71
C LEU A 44 21.83 -14.23 11.76
N GLU A 45 22.80 -13.46 12.27
CA GLU A 45 23.85 -12.87 11.45
C GLU A 45 24.76 -13.92 10.80
N ARG A 46 25.05 -15.01 11.52
CA ARG A 46 25.75 -16.17 10.94
C ARG A 46 24.87 -16.89 9.92
N ALA A 47 23.58 -17.06 10.22
CA ALA A 47 22.62 -17.69 9.31
C ALA A 47 22.52 -16.92 7.99
N ARG A 48 22.26 -15.60 8.02
CA ARG A 48 22.15 -14.77 6.80
C ARG A 48 23.39 -14.86 5.93
N ARG A 49 24.59 -14.84 6.53
CA ARG A 49 25.86 -14.92 5.80
C ARG A 49 25.98 -16.25 5.07
N ILE A 50 25.72 -17.35 5.77
CA ILE A 50 25.78 -18.71 5.20
C ILE A 50 24.71 -18.90 4.11
N HIS A 51 23.50 -18.37 4.31
CA HIS A 51 22.45 -18.43 3.29
C HIS A 51 22.85 -17.68 2.02
N ARG A 52 23.47 -16.50 2.14
CA ARG A 52 24.03 -15.77 1.00
C ARG A 52 25.18 -16.51 0.31
N GLU A 53 26.08 -17.14 1.07
CA GLU A 53 27.14 -18.00 0.51
C GLU A 53 26.57 -19.21 -0.27
N CYS A 54 25.42 -19.73 0.16
CA CYS A 54 24.68 -20.79 -0.51
C CYS A 54 23.76 -20.29 -1.64
N ALA A 55 23.77 -18.99 -1.97
CA ALA A 55 22.85 -18.35 -2.93
C ALA A 55 21.35 -18.59 -2.60
N ASP A 56 21.03 -18.75 -1.32
CA ASP A 56 19.67 -18.93 -0.79
C ASP A 56 19.14 -17.59 -0.26
N ASP A 57 18.86 -16.67 -1.19
CA ASP A 57 18.43 -15.30 -0.89
C ASP A 57 17.08 -15.25 -0.15
N PHE A 58 16.24 -16.27 -0.35
CA PHE A 58 14.98 -16.40 0.37
C PHE A 58 15.21 -16.64 1.87
N ARG A 59 16.08 -17.58 2.24
CA ARG A 59 16.41 -17.80 3.66
C ARG A 59 17.26 -16.68 4.25
N ALA A 60 18.09 -16.04 3.46
CA ALA A 60 18.80 -14.85 3.91
C ALA A 60 17.81 -13.71 4.26
N LEU A 61 16.75 -13.54 3.46
CA LEU A 61 15.67 -12.60 3.74
C LEU A 61 14.96 -12.95 5.05
N GLU A 62 14.58 -14.21 5.27
CA GLU A 62 13.94 -14.65 6.53
C GLU A 62 14.80 -14.28 7.74
N ALA A 63 16.11 -14.57 7.69
CA ALA A 63 17.02 -14.23 8.78
C ALA A 63 17.14 -12.71 9.04
N ILE A 64 17.07 -11.88 8.00
CA ILE A 64 17.11 -10.41 8.12
C ILE A 64 15.80 -9.87 8.72
N GLN A 65 14.65 -10.44 8.35
CA GLN A 65 13.37 -10.09 8.95
C GLN A 65 13.36 -10.41 10.45
N ASP A 66 13.89 -11.56 10.84
CA ASP A 66 14.02 -11.91 12.26
C ASP A 66 14.96 -10.94 13.00
N LEU A 67 16.06 -10.51 12.38
CA LEU A 67 16.95 -9.50 12.94
C LEU A 67 16.25 -8.16 13.15
N ALA A 68 15.47 -7.67 12.17
CA ALA A 68 14.68 -6.45 12.29
C ALA A 68 13.66 -6.55 13.44
N ALA A 69 12.95 -7.67 13.53
CA ALA A 69 11.96 -7.89 14.57
C ALA A 69 12.59 -7.95 15.98
N ILE A 70 13.70 -8.65 16.16
CA ILE A 70 14.38 -8.79 17.46
C ILE A 70 14.96 -7.46 17.92
N THR A 71 15.65 -6.74 17.03
CA THR A 71 16.22 -5.42 17.36
C THR A 71 15.13 -4.38 17.67
N SER A 72 14.01 -4.41 16.96
CA SER A 72 12.82 -3.57 17.26
C SER A 72 12.29 -3.88 18.68
N ARG A 73 12.20 -5.15 19.06
CA ARG A 73 11.77 -5.58 20.41
C ARG A 73 12.80 -5.25 21.50
N ALA A 74 14.08 -5.19 21.15
CA ALA A 74 15.14 -4.74 22.04
C ALA A 74 15.12 -3.22 22.28
N GLY A 75 14.28 -2.47 21.54
CA GLY A 75 14.24 -0.99 21.59
C GLY A 75 15.32 -0.34 20.74
N GLU A 76 16.00 -1.11 19.88
CA GLU A 76 17.07 -0.64 18.99
C GLU A 76 16.50 -0.26 17.62
N ASP A 77 15.57 0.70 17.59
CA ASP A 77 14.77 1.02 16.41
C ASP A 77 15.62 1.42 15.18
N GLU A 78 16.77 2.09 15.39
CA GLU A 78 17.69 2.45 14.31
C GLU A 78 18.32 1.22 13.63
N ARG A 79 18.74 0.23 14.44
CA ARG A 79 19.27 -1.05 13.93
C ARG A 79 18.15 -1.85 13.26
N ALA A 80 16.96 -1.84 13.85
CA ALA A 80 15.79 -2.49 13.27
C ALA A 80 15.43 -1.91 11.90
N LEU A 81 15.42 -0.57 11.77
CA LEU A 81 15.17 0.09 10.49
C LEU A 81 16.24 -0.27 9.47
N ALA A 82 17.52 -0.33 9.87
CA ALA A 82 18.60 -0.73 8.97
C ALA A 82 18.38 -2.16 8.40
N TYR A 83 18.03 -3.13 9.25
CA TYR A 83 17.70 -4.49 8.80
C TYR A 83 16.41 -4.52 7.97
N ALA A 84 15.38 -3.76 8.33
CA ALA A 84 14.13 -3.69 7.57
C ALA A 84 14.35 -3.13 6.15
N LEU A 85 15.20 -2.11 6.00
CA LEU A 85 15.58 -1.56 4.68
C LEU A 85 16.41 -2.56 3.87
N GLU A 86 17.32 -3.32 4.51
CA GLU A 86 18.05 -4.43 3.87
C GLU A 86 17.08 -5.51 3.40
N ALA A 87 16.09 -5.87 4.22
CA ALA A 87 15.04 -6.81 3.85
C ALA A 87 14.22 -6.33 2.65
N VAL A 88 13.85 -5.04 2.58
CA VAL A 88 13.14 -4.47 1.42
C VAL A 88 13.94 -4.69 0.13
N GLN A 89 15.25 -4.40 0.17
CA GLN A 89 16.12 -4.58 -1.00
C GLN A 89 16.21 -6.05 -1.42
N LEU A 90 16.42 -6.96 -0.47
CA LEU A 90 16.55 -8.38 -0.77
C LEU A 90 15.22 -9.00 -1.21
N ALA A 91 14.10 -8.56 -0.65
CA ALA A 91 12.77 -8.98 -1.08
C ALA A 91 12.50 -8.61 -2.55
N GLU A 92 12.91 -7.42 -3.00
CA GLU A 92 12.81 -7.04 -4.42
C GLU A 92 13.68 -7.93 -5.32
N ILE A 93 14.90 -8.26 -4.89
CA ILE A 93 15.78 -9.19 -5.61
C ILE A 93 15.12 -10.57 -5.75
N VAL A 94 14.68 -11.15 -4.62
CA VAL A 94 14.01 -12.45 -4.59
C VAL A 94 12.78 -12.44 -5.49
N ARG A 95 11.92 -11.42 -5.36
CA ARG A 95 10.70 -11.26 -6.16
C ARG A 95 10.99 -11.18 -7.65
N SER A 96 12.04 -10.44 -8.05
CA SER A 96 12.43 -10.30 -9.45
C SER A 96 12.89 -11.62 -10.08
N GLY A 97 13.47 -12.52 -9.28
CA GLY A 97 13.85 -13.87 -9.70
C GLY A 97 12.68 -14.84 -9.85
N ILE A 98 11.49 -14.53 -9.32
CA ILE A 98 10.31 -15.39 -9.41
C ILE A 98 9.66 -15.23 -10.79
N THR A 99 9.72 -16.28 -11.59
CA THR A 99 9.17 -16.31 -12.96
C THR A 99 7.69 -16.68 -13.01
N SER A 100 7.23 -17.56 -12.12
CA SER A 100 5.82 -17.98 -12.06
C SER A 100 4.94 -16.89 -11.46
N SER A 101 3.83 -16.57 -12.15
CA SER A 101 2.80 -15.64 -11.65
C SER A 101 2.20 -16.11 -10.32
N GLU A 102 1.96 -17.42 -10.17
CA GLU A 102 1.42 -18.01 -8.94
C GLU A 102 2.40 -17.87 -7.76
N ALA A 103 3.68 -18.19 -7.99
CA ALA A 103 4.72 -18.05 -6.96
C ALA A 103 4.93 -16.58 -6.59
N ARG A 104 4.84 -15.66 -7.57
CA ARG A 104 4.96 -14.22 -7.33
C ARG A 104 3.78 -13.71 -6.51
N ALA A 105 2.57 -14.16 -6.81
CA ALA A 105 1.38 -13.85 -6.01
C ALA A 105 1.53 -14.38 -4.57
N GLY A 106 2.07 -15.59 -4.39
CA GLY A 106 2.37 -16.15 -3.07
C GLY A 106 3.41 -15.33 -2.28
N PHE A 107 4.41 -14.77 -2.95
CA PHE A 107 5.46 -13.94 -2.35
C PHE A 107 5.03 -12.50 -2.05
N SER A 108 3.91 -12.04 -2.62
CA SER A 108 3.40 -10.67 -2.41
C SER A 108 3.15 -10.36 -0.92
N VAL A 109 2.71 -11.36 -0.15
CA VAL A 109 2.53 -11.22 1.31
C VAL A 109 3.86 -10.91 2.01
N THR A 110 4.94 -11.63 1.67
CA THR A 110 6.28 -11.37 2.22
C THR A 110 6.73 -9.96 1.88
N THR A 111 6.58 -9.56 0.62
CA THR A 111 6.94 -8.20 0.16
C THR A 111 6.17 -7.15 0.95
N THR A 112 4.85 -7.31 1.09
CA THR A 112 3.98 -6.38 1.82
C THR A 112 4.40 -6.23 3.27
N ASN A 113 4.71 -7.34 3.95
CA ASN A 113 5.11 -7.32 5.36
C ASN A 113 6.45 -6.62 5.57
N VAL A 114 7.41 -6.87 4.68
CA VAL A 114 8.74 -6.25 4.74
C VAL A 114 8.66 -4.73 4.57
N TYR A 115 7.86 -4.25 3.60
CA TYR A 115 7.61 -2.81 3.45
C TYR A 115 6.90 -2.23 4.69
N ALA A 116 5.85 -2.89 5.18
CA ALA A 116 5.10 -2.42 6.33
C ALA A 116 5.98 -2.29 7.60
N GLU A 117 6.87 -3.24 7.86
CA GLU A 117 7.82 -3.16 8.98
C GLU A 117 8.75 -1.94 8.84
N ALA A 118 9.35 -1.74 7.67
CA ALA A 118 10.21 -0.59 7.40
C ALA A 118 9.47 0.75 7.53
N ILE A 119 8.22 0.84 7.04
CA ILE A 119 7.37 2.03 7.14
C ILE A 119 7.07 2.35 8.60
N LEU A 120 6.63 1.36 9.40
CA LEU A 120 6.30 1.57 10.81
C LEU A 120 7.51 2.01 11.63
N LEU A 121 8.69 1.42 11.37
CA LEU A 121 9.94 1.82 12.01
C LEU A 121 10.37 3.23 11.61
N ALA A 122 10.25 3.58 10.32
CA ALA A 122 10.56 4.93 9.84
C ALA A 122 9.64 5.99 10.48
N VAL A 123 8.34 5.69 10.65
CA VAL A 123 7.40 6.57 11.37
C VAL A 123 7.78 6.72 12.84
N ARG A 124 8.12 5.61 13.52
CA ARG A 124 8.54 5.62 14.93
C ARG A 124 9.79 6.46 15.17
N LEU A 125 10.73 6.42 14.22
CA LEU A 125 11.96 7.23 14.23
C LEU A 125 11.77 8.66 13.70
N HIS A 126 10.54 9.09 13.43
CA HIS A 126 10.21 10.40 12.84
C HIS A 126 10.90 10.68 11.49
N GLN A 127 11.28 9.63 10.75
CA GLN A 127 11.82 9.73 9.39
C GLN A 127 10.67 9.79 8.37
N LEU A 128 9.86 10.84 8.44
CA LEU A 128 8.58 10.93 7.72
C LEU A 128 8.74 10.90 6.19
N ARG A 129 9.82 11.50 5.67
CA ARG A 129 10.15 11.42 4.24
C ARG A 129 10.37 9.97 3.81
N LEU A 130 11.24 9.25 4.52
CA LEU A 130 11.52 7.85 4.22
C LEU A 130 10.26 6.99 4.31
N ALA A 131 9.43 7.21 5.35
CA ALA A 131 8.17 6.48 5.51
C ALA A 131 7.24 6.69 4.30
N PHE A 132 7.07 7.94 3.85
CA PHE A 132 6.26 8.24 2.67
C PHE A 132 6.83 7.60 1.39
N ASP A 133 8.14 7.75 1.16
CA ASP A 133 8.80 7.21 -0.03
C ASP A 133 8.69 5.67 -0.08
N LEU A 134 8.73 5.00 1.07
CA LEU A 134 8.50 3.55 1.17
C LEU A 134 7.04 3.15 0.87
N VAL A 135 6.07 3.93 1.34
CA VAL A 135 4.63 3.70 1.03
C VAL A 135 4.42 3.78 -0.48
N GLU A 136 4.88 4.85 -1.13
CA GLU A 136 4.69 5.04 -2.57
C GLU A 136 5.39 3.95 -3.38
N ARG A 137 6.61 3.56 -2.99
CA ARG A 137 7.30 2.42 -3.63
C ARG A 137 6.52 1.11 -3.50
N SER A 138 5.95 0.82 -2.32
CA SER A 138 5.14 -0.38 -2.09
C SER A 138 3.88 -0.40 -2.98
N ARG A 139 3.23 0.76 -3.17
CA ARG A 139 2.04 0.89 -4.02
C ARG A 139 2.35 0.78 -5.49
N SER A 140 3.39 1.46 -5.97
CA SER A 140 3.81 1.35 -7.37
C SER A 140 4.03 -0.11 -7.72
N ARG A 141 4.63 -0.89 -6.82
CA ARG A 141 4.80 -2.34 -7.01
C ARG A 141 3.48 -3.10 -7.10
N ALA A 142 2.58 -2.89 -6.14
CA ALA A 142 1.27 -3.56 -6.15
C ALA A 142 0.44 -3.21 -7.40
N PHE A 143 0.47 -1.95 -7.83
CA PHE A 143 -0.18 -1.50 -9.06
C PHE A 143 0.42 -2.17 -10.30
N LEU A 144 1.75 -2.25 -10.40
CA LEU A 144 2.43 -2.94 -11.50
C LEU A 144 2.09 -4.44 -11.57
N ASP A 145 1.95 -5.10 -10.42
CA ASP A 145 1.54 -6.51 -10.37
C ASP A 145 0.08 -6.70 -10.85
N SER A 146 -0.78 -5.68 -10.71
CA SER A 146 -2.17 -5.69 -11.20
C SER A 146 -2.31 -5.42 -12.71
N LEU A 147 -1.29 -4.80 -13.32
CA LEU A 147 -1.24 -4.58 -14.77
C LEU A 147 -0.71 -5.83 -15.45
N ASP A 148 -1.61 -6.62 -16.07
CA ASP A 148 -1.24 -7.76 -16.90
C ASP A 148 -0.05 -7.42 -17.83
N ALA A 149 0.90 -8.35 -17.97
CA ALA A 149 2.17 -8.22 -18.69
C ALA A 149 2.08 -7.77 -20.18
N GLY A 150 0.87 -7.53 -20.70
CA GLY A 150 0.59 -7.09 -22.07
C GLY A 150 0.79 -5.59 -22.35
N SER A 151 0.99 -4.73 -21.35
CA SER A 151 1.21 -3.27 -21.58
C SER A 151 2.64 -2.83 -21.26
N SER A 152 3.62 -3.36 -22.01
CA SER A 152 5.06 -3.15 -21.77
C SER A 152 5.50 -1.67 -21.70
N ALA A 153 4.84 -0.75 -22.42
CA ALA A 153 5.18 0.67 -22.41
C ALA A 153 4.67 1.42 -21.16
N VAL A 154 3.43 1.14 -20.73
CA VAL A 154 2.84 1.77 -19.53
C VAL A 154 3.51 1.21 -18.27
N VAL A 155 3.75 -0.10 -18.22
CA VAL A 155 4.40 -0.79 -17.09
C VAL A 155 5.84 -0.28 -16.88
N ARG A 156 6.65 -0.12 -17.94
CA ARG A 156 8.02 0.43 -17.83
C ARG A 156 8.06 1.90 -17.39
N SER A 157 7.06 2.68 -17.77
CA SER A 157 6.99 4.09 -17.37
C SER A 157 6.63 4.28 -15.89
N VAL A 158 5.88 3.33 -15.31
CA VAL A 158 5.47 3.35 -13.90
C VAL A 158 6.54 2.73 -12.99
N GLU A 159 7.30 1.74 -13.46
CA GLU A 159 8.50 1.22 -12.75
C GLU A 159 9.57 2.29 -12.51
N ALA A 160 9.60 3.34 -13.34
CA ALA A 160 10.60 4.40 -13.26
C ALA A 160 10.20 5.62 -12.39
N THR A 161 9.00 5.66 -11.80
CA THR A 161 8.42 6.92 -11.30
C THR A 161 7.62 6.79 -10.00
N SER A 162 8.12 6.07 -8.99
CA SER A 162 7.61 6.32 -7.62
C SER A 162 7.97 7.76 -7.23
N ILE A 163 6.99 8.58 -6.93
CA ILE A 163 7.22 9.97 -6.53
C ILE A 163 7.76 10.03 -5.11
N GLU A 164 8.76 10.88 -4.87
CA GLU A 164 9.26 11.17 -3.52
C GLU A 164 8.52 12.35 -2.89
N LEU A 165 8.52 12.42 -1.56
CA LEU A 165 7.84 13.50 -0.82
C LEU A 165 8.19 14.92 -1.32
N PRO A 166 9.46 15.29 -1.58
CA PRO A 166 9.78 16.64 -2.06
C PRO A 166 9.16 16.94 -3.43
N GLN A 167 8.98 15.94 -4.27
CA GLN A 167 8.38 16.10 -5.59
C GLN A 167 6.85 16.30 -5.47
N VAL A 168 6.20 15.61 -4.53
CA VAL A 168 4.78 15.86 -4.19
C VAL A 168 4.62 17.31 -3.72
N GLN A 169 5.44 17.74 -2.75
CA GLN A 169 5.38 19.09 -2.20
C GLN A 169 5.65 20.18 -3.25
N GLN A 170 6.55 19.93 -4.20
CA GLN A 170 6.80 20.85 -5.32
C GLN A 170 5.60 20.98 -6.27
N ARG A 171 4.78 19.93 -6.40
CA ARG A 171 3.64 19.90 -7.33
C ARG A 171 2.34 20.40 -6.69
N LEU A 172 2.22 20.35 -5.37
CA LEU A 172 1.08 20.89 -4.63
C LEU A 172 1.10 22.43 -4.64
N ALA A 173 -0.02 23.04 -5.02
CA ALA A 173 -0.23 24.47 -4.79
C ALA A 173 -0.55 24.77 -3.31
N ALA A 174 -0.50 26.04 -2.92
CA ALA A 174 -0.68 26.46 -1.53
C ALA A 174 -2.08 26.15 -0.97
N ASP A 175 -3.09 26.09 -1.85
CA ASP A 175 -4.50 25.77 -1.55
C ASP A 175 -4.84 24.29 -1.80
N GLU A 176 -3.82 23.43 -1.94
CA GLU A 176 -3.98 21.99 -2.13
C GLU A 176 -3.43 21.20 -0.93
N VAL A 177 -3.92 19.98 -0.78
CA VAL A 177 -3.48 19.02 0.24
C VAL A 177 -3.66 17.59 -0.26
N LEU A 178 -2.70 16.72 0.05
CA LEU A 178 -2.77 15.28 -0.17
C LEU A 178 -3.04 14.56 1.15
N LEU A 179 -4.09 13.75 1.18
CA LEU A 179 -4.41 12.80 2.24
C LEU A 179 -4.15 11.39 1.72
N GLU A 180 -3.03 10.80 2.12
CA GLU A 180 -2.66 9.45 1.73
C GLU A 180 -2.73 8.48 2.90
N TYR A 181 -3.54 7.44 2.76
CA TYR A 181 -3.79 6.46 3.82
C TYR A 181 -2.99 5.20 3.56
N PHE A 182 -2.27 4.68 4.54
CA PHE A 182 -1.60 3.37 4.44
C PHE A 182 -2.17 2.42 5.48
N THR A 183 -2.42 1.17 5.09
CA THR A 183 -2.95 0.13 6.00
C THR A 183 -2.08 -1.11 5.96
N CYS A 184 -1.72 -1.66 7.11
CA CYS A 184 -1.02 -2.95 7.22
C CYS A 184 -1.71 -3.86 8.23
N GLY A 185 -1.29 -5.14 8.29
CA GLY A 185 -1.87 -6.12 9.20
C GLY A 185 -3.28 -6.60 8.79
N THR A 186 -3.70 -6.35 7.55
CA THR A 186 -4.91 -6.95 6.98
C THR A 186 -4.66 -8.44 6.72
N LEU A 187 -5.45 -9.30 7.33
CA LEU A 187 -5.43 -10.74 7.08
C LEU A 187 -6.31 -11.09 5.87
N GLU A 188 -6.09 -10.44 4.73
CA GLU A 188 -6.83 -10.79 3.52
C GLU A 188 -6.45 -12.21 3.07
N GLY A 189 -7.46 -13.08 2.94
CA GLY A 189 -7.32 -14.38 2.28
C GLY A 189 -6.94 -15.61 3.13
N ARG A 190 -6.87 -15.54 4.47
CA ARG A 190 -6.52 -16.73 5.30
C ARG A 190 -7.68 -17.20 6.17
N SER A 191 -8.08 -18.46 6.00
CA SER A 191 -9.07 -19.13 6.84
C SER A 191 -8.64 -19.13 8.32
N SER A 192 -9.60 -18.92 9.21
CA SER A 192 -9.43 -18.87 10.67
C SER A 192 -8.81 -20.14 11.31
N ARG A 193 -8.52 -21.18 10.51
CA ARG A 193 -7.90 -22.43 10.97
C ARG A 193 -6.40 -22.33 11.24
N ASN A 194 -5.71 -21.32 10.71
CA ASN A 194 -4.26 -21.17 10.89
C ASN A 194 -3.87 -20.25 12.06
N VAL A 195 -4.84 -19.79 12.87
CA VAL A 195 -4.57 -18.97 14.06
C VAL A 195 -3.73 -19.74 15.08
N ALA A 196 -3.93 -21.06 15.23
CA ALA A 196 -3.15 -21.89 16.16
C ALA A 196 -1.71 -22.17 15.70
N LEU A 197 -1.41 -22.10 14.39
CA LEU A 197 -0.04 -22.16 13.88
C LEU A 197 0.74 -20.86 14.16
N ARG A 198 0.07 -19.76 14.55
CA ARG A 198 0.68 -18.47 14.86
C ARG A 198 1.55 -18.49 16.12
N ASP A 199 1.19 -19.31 17.10
CA ASP A 199 2.00 -19.47 18.31
C ASP A 199 3.24 -20.35 18.08
N SER A 200 3.23 -21.14 16.99
CA SER A 200 4.27 -22.15 16.72
C SER A 200 5.26 -21.72 15.62
N LEU A 201 4.79 -21.01 14.59
CA LEU A 201 5.58 -20.46 13.49
C LEU A 201 5.53 -18.93 13.59
N MET A 202 6.55 -18.34 14.22
CA MET A 202 6.69 -16.90 14.42
C MET A 202 6.95 -16.19 13.08
N LEU A 203 5.91 -16.02 12.27
CA LEU A 203 5.84 -14.99 11.25
C LEU A 203 5.46 -13.70 11.97
N TYR A 204 6.43 -12.85 12.29
CA TYR A 204 6.16 -11.51 12.79
C TYR A 204 5.42 -10.71 11.71
N LEU A 205 4.10 -10.70 11.81
CA LEU A 205 3.26 -9.86 10.97
C LEU A 205 3.21 -8.47 11.60
N PRO A 206 3.32 -7.40 10.78
CA PRO A 206 3.14 -6.05 11.28
C PRO A 206 1.76 -5.93 11.96
N PRO A 207 1.64 -5.18 13.06
CA PRO A 207 0.36 -4.98 13.72
C PRO A 207 -0.65 -4.33 12.77
N PRO A 208 -1.96 -4.55 12.97
CA PRO A 208 -2.99 -3.86 12.21
C PRO A 208 -2.95 -2.37 12.53
N VAL A 209 -2.55 -1.56 11.56
CA VAL A 209 -2.39 -0.10 11.70
C VAL A 209 -2.95 0.58 10.46
N THR A 210 -3.56 1.74 10.68
CA THR A 210 -3.94 2.68 9.61
C THR A 210 -3.22 4.00 9.85
N LEU A 211 -2.31 4.35 8.96
CA LEU A 211 -1.59 5.62 8.94
C LEU A 211 -2.26 6.59 7.96
N LEU A 212 -2.22 7.88 8.28
CA LEU A 212 -2.57 8.99 7.40
C LEU A 212 -1.37 9.92 7.25
N PHE A 213 -0.90 10.05 6.02
CA PHE A 213 0.05 11.07 5.58
C PHE A 213 -0.73 12.26 5.05
N ALA A 214 -0.73 13.37 5.80
CA ALA A 214 -1.33 14.63 5.39
C ALA A 214 -0.22 15.57 4.93
N ILE A 215 -0.16 15.82 3.62
CA ILE A 215 0.95 16.52 2.97
C ILE A 215 0.41 17.80 2.35
N THR A 216 1.02 18.92 2.72
CA THR A 216 0.85 20.21 2.06
C THR A 216 2.15 20.56 1.33
N ARG A 217 2.14 21.67 0.59
CA ARG A 217 3.35 22.23 -0.04
C ARG A 217 4.52 22.38 0.95
N ASP A 218 4.23 22.73 2.20
CA ASP A 218 5.25 23.13 3.18
C ASP A 218 5.43 22.13 4.33
N THR A 219 4.44 21.26 4.57
CA THR A 219 4.43 20.36 5.75
C THR A 219 4.05 18.93 5.40
N VAL A 220 4.52 17.99 6.23
CA VAL A 220 4.05 16.61 6.27
C VAL A 220 3.70 16.25 7.71
N ASP A 221 2.45 15.85 7.94
CA ASP A 221 1.98 15.30 9.21
C ASP A 221 1.64 13.83 9.00
N VAL A 222 2.12 12.94 9.88
CA VAL A 222 1.78 11.51 9.85
C VAL A 222 1.05 11.14 11.13
N LEU A 223 -0.15 10.58 10.99
CA LEU A 223 -1.00 10.19 12.10
C LEU A 223 -1.28 8.70 12.08
N ASP A 224 -1.09 8.01 13.21
CA ASP A 224 -1.72 6.72 13.47
C ASP A 224 -3.18 6.98 13.88
N LEU A 225 -4.13 6.51 13.06
CA LEU A 225 -5.56 6.75 13.28
C LEU A 225 -6.16 5.83 14.36
N ALA A 226 -5.37 4.91 14.92
CA ALA A 226 -5.82 3.88 15.86
C ALA A 226 -7.09 3.18 15.35
N LEU A 227 -7.11 2.92 14.04
CA LEU A 227 -8.19 2.27 13.32
C LEU A 227 -7.63 0.96 12.74
N SER A 228 -8.19 -0.16 13.17
CA SER A 228 -7.84 -1.44 12.57
C SER A 228 -8.43 -1.47 11.15
N PRO A 229 -7.62 -1.78 10.11
CA PRO A 229 -8.13 -1.95 8.77
C PRO A 229 -9.25 -3.01 8.69
N VAL A 230 -9.23 -4.00 9.58
CA VAL A 230 -10.24 -5.07 9.65
C VAL A 230 -11.62 -4.53 10.03
N ASP A 231 -11.69 -3.43 10.78
CA ASP A 231 -12.95 -2.81 11.20
C ASP A 231 -13.68 -2.14 10.03
N VAL A 232 -12.96 -1.87 8.94
CA VAL A 232 -13.49 -1.23 7.71
C VAL A 232 -13.75 -2.27 6.61
N LEU A 233 -13.38 -3.55 6.81
CA LEU A 233 -13.63 -4.59 5.83
C LEU A 233 -15.14 -4.87 5.68
N PRO A 234 -15.65 -4.95 4.44
CA PRO A 234 -17.03 -5.32 4.21
C PRO A 234 -17.24 -6.81 4.55
N GLN A 235 -17.85 -7.11 5.70
CA GLN A 235 -17.96 -8.48 6.22
C GLN A 235 -18.89 -9.45 5.45
N ARG A 236 -19.45 -9.06 4.29
CA ARG A 236 -20.06 -9.96 3.27
C ARG A 236 -20.49 -9.14 2.05
N LEU A 237 -20.00 -9.50 0.87
CA LEU A 237 -20.29 -8.88 -0.43
C LEU A 237 -21.73 -9.19 -0.93
N THR A 238 -22.75 -8.81 -0.17
CA THR A 238 -24.13 -8.69 -0.66
C THR A 238 -24.60 -7.26 -0.42
N GLY A 239 -25.43 -6.71 -1.32
CA GLY A 239 -25.75 -5.27 -1.51
C GLY A 239 -26.20 -4.41 -0.31
N ALA A 240 -26.09 -4.92 0.91
CA ALA A 240 -26.16 -4.16 2.16
C ALA A 240 -24.91 -3.31 2.42
N VAL A 241 -23.74 -3.61 1.84
CA VAL A 241 -22.47 -2.89 2.10
C VAL A 241 -22.51 -1.43 1.67
N GLU A 242 -23.02 -1.12 0.47
CA GLU A 242 -23.15 0.27 0.01
C GLU A 242 -24.09 1.06 0.93
N ARG A 243 -25.19 0.44 1.38
CA ARG A 243 -26.13 1.09 2.32
C ARG A 243 -25.61 1.17 3.75
N HIS A 244 -24.68 0.30 4.15
CA HIS A 244 -24.08 0.31 5.49
C HIS A 244 -23.30 1.59 5.73
N PHE A 245 -22.43 1.98 4.79
CA PHE A 245 -21.70 3.24 4.88
C PHE A 245 -22.57 4.48 4.70
N LEU A 246 -23.83 4.34 4.27
CA LEU A 246 -24.78 5.46 4.18
C LEU A 246 -25.49 5.75 5.51
N GLN A 247 -25.37 4.90 6.53
CA GLN A 247 -25.98 5.17 7.83
C GLN A 247 -25.30 6.40 8.49
N PRO A 248 -26.05 7.40 8.98
CA PRO A 248 -25.48 8.62 9.55
C PRO A 248 -24.44 8.37 10.65
N ALA A 249 -24.72 7.44 11.57
CA ALA A 249 -23.80 7.10 12.67
C ALA A 249 -22.45 6.56 12.18
N ILE A 250 -22.45 5.75 11.11
CA ILE A 250 -21.23 5.21 10.51
C ILE A 250 -20.46 6.31 9.81
N ARG A 251 -21.13 7.17 9.03
CA ARG A 251 -20.49 8.32 8.36
C ARG A 251 -19.85 9.28 9.35
N GLN A 252 -20.50 9.54 10.48
CA GLN A 252 -19.95 10.38 11.55
C GLN A 252 -18.76 9.73 12.25
N THR A 253 -18.85 8.43 12.54
CA THR A 253 -17.74 7.69 13.15
C THR A 253 -16.51 7.68 12.24
N LEU A 254 -16.71 7.38 10.95
CA LEU A 254 -15.63 7.36 9.97
C LEU A 254 -15.06 8.76 9.72
N TYR A 255 -15.89 9.81 9.66
CA TYR A 255 -15.39 11.19 9.61
C TYR A 255 -14.50 11.51 10.81
N GLY A 256 -14.97 11.18 12.02
CA GLY A 256 -14.25 11.41 13.28
C GLY A 256 -12.89 10.72 13.33
N ARG A 257 -12.74 9.58 12.65
CA ARG A 257 -11.49 8.81 12.60
C ARG A 257 -10.57 9.20 11.44
N LEU A 258 -11.13 9.40 10.25
CA LEU A 258 -10.35 9.54 9.00
C LEU A 258 -10.08 11.01 8.63
N ILE A 259 -11.02 11.92 8.92
CA ILE A 259 -10.95 13.32 8.44
C ILE A 259 -10.75 14.31 9.58
N GLN A 260 -11.48 14.15 10.68
CA GLN A 260 -11.44 15.08 11.81
C GLN A 260 -10.01 15.35 12.33
N PRO A 261 -9.08 14.38 12.43
CA PRO A 261 -7.71 14.65 12.91
C PRO A 261 -6.94 15.66 12.07
N VAL A 262 -7.28 15.80 10.79
CA VAL A 262 -6.60 16.69 9.83
C VAL A 262 -7.48 17.85 9.37
N ARG A 263 -8.68 18.04 9.96
CA ARG A 263 -9.64 19.09 9.55
C ARG A 263 -9.02 20.49 9.49
N ARG A 264 -8.06 20.79 10.38
CA ARG A 264 -7.31 22.07 10.37
C ARG A 264 -6.49 22.30 9.11
N LEU A 265 -5.96 21.23 8.51
CA LEU A 265 -5.16 21.29 7.28
C LEU A 265 -6.04 21.43 6.03
N LEU A 266 -7.32 21.06 6.14
CA LEU A 266 -8.31 21.15 5.07
C LEU A 266 -8.98 22.52 5.00
N ALA A 267 -8.88 23.33 6.06
CA ALA A 267 -9.40 24.68 6.07
C ALA A 267 -8.76 25.49 4.93
N GLU A 268 -9.59 26.22 4.17
CA GLU A 268 -9.17 27.09 3.07
C GLU A 268 -8.54 26.37 1.87
N LYS A 269 -8.48 25.03 1.88
CA LYS A 269 -8.03 24.26 0.72
C LYS A 269 -9.13 24.22 -0.33
N ARG A 270 -8.76 24.51 -1.57
CA ARG A 270 -9.65 24.41 -2.73
C ARG A 270 -9.66 23.01 -3.32
N ARG A 271 -8.62 22.22 -3.07
CA ARG A 271 -8.53 20.84 -3.56
C ARG A 271 -7.91 19.91 -2.54
N VAL A 272 -8.55 18.76 -2.35
CA VAL A 272 -8.10 17.69 -1.47
C VAL A 272 -7.93 16.43 -2.31
N TYR A 273 -6.67 15.99 -2.44
CA TYR A 273 -6.34 14.71 -3.01
C TYR A 273 -6.50 13.62 -1.96
N ILE A 274 -7.18 12.53 -2.30
CA ILE A 274 -7.40 11.38 -1.41
C ILE A 274 -6.83 10.14 -2.08
N VAL A 275 -5.88 9.50 -1.40
CA VAL A 275 -5.27 8.22 -1.81
C VAL A 275 -5.63 7.16 -0.76
N PRO A 276 -6.71 6.38 -0.97
CA PRO A 276 -7.09 5.30 -0.06
C PRO A 276 -6.11 4.11 -0.14
N HIS A 277 -6.21 3.18 0.80
CA HIS A 277 -5.50 1.91 0.75
C HIS A 277 -6.33 0.78 1.38
N GLY A 278 -6.21 -0.41 0.81
CA GLY A 278 -6.92 -1.61 1.27
C GLY A 278 -8.43 -1.38 1.43
N PRO A 279 -9.03 -1.67 2.59
CA PRO A 279 -10.48 -1.54 2.80
C PRO A 279 -11.00 -0.11 2.70
N LEU A 280 -10.12 0.90 2.80
CA LEU A 280 -10.52 2.31 2.68
C LEU A 280 -10.97 2.68 1.26
N HIS A 281 -10.68 1.86 0.24
CA HIS A 281 -11.23 2.05 -1.10
C HIS A 281 -12.76 1.96 -1.14
N TYR A 282 -13.39 1.33 -0.15
CA TYR A 282 -14.86 1.23 -0.05
C TYR A 282 -15.50 2.39 0.73
N VAL A 283 -14.69 3.28 1.33
CA VAL A 283 -15.21 4.39 2.14
C VAL A 283 -15.60 5.56 1.23
N PRO A 284 -16.87 6.03 1.28
CA PRO A 284 -17.30 7.18 0.50
C PRO A 284 -16.87 8.48 1.19
N PHE A 285 -15.59 8.86 1.07
CA PHE A 285 -15.02 10.03 1.76
C PHE A 285 -15.82 11.32 1.56
N GLY A 286 -16.33 11.57 0.35
CA GLY A 286 -17.17 12.74 0.05
C GLY A 286 -18.54 12.75 0.75
N ALA A 287 -19.03 11.58 1.19
CA ALA A 287 -20.28 11.45 1.91
C ALA A 287 -20.11 11.43 3.44
N LEU A 288 -18.87 11.36 3.95
CA LEU A 288 -18.60 11.39 5.39
C LEU A 288 -19.11 12.69 6.01
N MET A 289 -19.61 12.61 7.24
CA MET A 289 -20.32 13.71 7.90
C MET A 289 -19.63 14.10 9.19
N ASP A 290 -19.45 15.39 9.42
CA ASP A 290 -19.02 15.87 10.73
C ASP A 290 -20.13 15.77 11.79
N ALA A 291 -19.82 16.20 13.01
CA ALA A 291 -20.76 16.17 14.14
C ALA A 291 -22.04 17.00 13.86
N ASP A 292 -21.95 18.03 13.02
CA ASP A 292 -23.08 18.88 12.62
C ASP A 292 -23.83 18.33 11.39
N GLY A 293 -23.43 17.16 10.87
CA GLY A 293 -24.03 16.52 9.69
C GLY A 293 -23.53 17.10 8.37
N ARG A 294 -22.48 17.92 8.36
CA ARG A 294 -21.93 18.53 7.15
C ARG A 294 -20.96 17.59 6.46
N THR A 295 -21.07 17.48 5.14
CA THR A 295 -20.14 16.71 4.30
C THR A 295 -18.96 17.54 3.84
N LEU A 296 -17.89 16.90 3.33
CA LEU A 296 -16.80 17.60 2.65
C LEU A 296 -17.27 18.23 1.33
N LEU A 297 -18.21 17.57 0.65
CA LEU A 297 -18.84 18.08 -0.57
C LEU A 297 -19.99 19.02 -0.19
N HIS A 298 -19.77 20.32 -0.33
CA HIS A 298 -20.79 21.36 -0.15
C HIS A 298 -20.46 22.59 -1.02
N ASP A 299 -21.40 23.52 -1.15
CA ASP A 299 -21.16 24.78 -1.87
C ASP A 299 -20.02 25.58 -1.19
N GLY A 300 -19.03 25.99 -1.97
CA GLY A 300 -17.78 26.58 -1.48
C GLY A 300 -16.82 25.61 -0.77
N GLY A 301 -17.08 24.30 -0.77
CA GLY A 301 -16.17 23.27 -0.28
C GLY A 301 -15.07 22.91 -1.29
N PRO A 302 -14.09 22.08 -0.92
CA PRO A 302 -13.00 21.68 -1.80
C PRO A 302 -13.44 20.71 -2.91
N ASP A 303 -12.73 20.74 -4.03
CA ASP A 303 -12.71 19.65 -5.00
C ASP A 303 -12.07 18.41 -4.36
N LEU A 304 -12.73 17.25 -4.46
CA LEU A 304 -12.16 15.97 -4.03
C LEU A 304 -11.63 15.20 -5.24
N VAL A 305 -10.32 14.93 -5.25
CA VAL A 305 -9.66 14.18 -6.32
C VAL A 305 -9.15 12.86 -5.77
N TYR A 306 -9.56 11.74 -6.36
CA TYR A 306 -9.15 10.41 -5.92
C TYR A 306 -8.08 9.83 -6.83
N GLY A 307 -7.09 9.17 -6.23
CA GLY A 307 -6.06 8.44 -6.98
C GLY A 307 -5.63 7.15 -6.29
N PRO A 308 -5.08 6.19 -7.04
CA PRO A 308 -4.55 4.95 -6.46
C PRO A 308 -3.19 5.15 -5.75
N SER A 309 -2.46 6.21 -6.09
CA SER A 309 -1.19 6.63 -5.46
C SER A 309 -0.88 8.08 -5.78
N ALA A 310 0.01 8.71 -5.00
CA ALA A 310 0.51 10.04 -5.32
C ALA A 310 1.28 10.05 -6.64
N SER A 311 2.00 8.97 -6.94
CA SER A 311 2.76 8.78 -8.19
C SER A 311 1.87 8.87 -9.43
N VAL A 312 0.63 8.38 -9.36
CA VAL A 312 -0.36 8.48 -10.45
C VAL A 312 -0.95 9.88 -10.51
N LEU A 313 -1.35 10.45 -9.38
CA LEU A 313 -1.98 11.78 -9.30
C LEU A 313 -1.07 12.89 -9.81
N PHE A 314 0.22 12.82 -9.50
CA PHE A 314 1.18 13.87 -9.78
C PHE A 314 2.10 13.53 -10.95
N ARG A 315 1.79 12.52 -11.76
CA ARG A 315 2.65 12.06 -12.85
C ARG A 315 2.94 13.19 -13.87
N ASP A 316 4.20 13.33 -14.25
CA ASP A 316 4.60 14.30 -15.27
C ASP A 316 4.23 13.79 -16.67
N HIS A 317 3.30 14.50 -17.35
CA HIS A 317 2.85 14.15 -18.70
C HIS A 317 3.70 14.76 -19.81
N SER A 318 4.79 15.47 -19.47
CA SER A 318 5.78 15.93 -20.46
C SER A 318 6.50 14.78 -21.17
N VAL A 319 6.46 13.56 -20.64
CA VAL A 319 7.03 12.34 -21.23
C VAL A 319 5.96 11.56 -22.00
N ASN A 320 5.36 12.18 -23.02
CA ASN A 320 4.64 11.45 -24.07
C ASN A 320 5.58 11.35 -25.30
N PRO A 321 6.23 10.20 -25.57
CA PRO A 321 7.25 10.10 -26.63
C PRO A 321 6.72 10.11 -28.07
N GLY A 322 5.46 10.49 -28.31
CA GLY A 322 4.90 10.57 -29.64
C GLY A 322 3.40 10.79 -29.61
N GLY A 323 2.97 12.02 -29.90
CA GLY A 323 1.54 12.32 -30.03
C GLY A 323 1.30 13.81 -30.17
N VAL A 324 1.08 14.26 -31.40
CA VAL A 324 0.59 15.60 -31.72
C VAL A 324 -0.73 15.82 -30.99
N SER A 325 -0.89 17.00 -30.39
CA SER A 325 -2.11 17.47 -29.72
C SER A 325 -3.33 17.42 -30.67
N GLU A 326 -4.03 16.29 -30.72
CA GLU A 326 -5.41 16.22 -31.21
C GLU A 326 -6.35 16.60 -30.06
N THR A 327 -6.89 17.83 -30.10
CA THR A 327 -8.01 18.37 -29.30
C THR A 327 -8.14 17.83 -27.87
N GLN A 328 -7.67 18.59 -26.88
CA GLN A 328 -8.00 18.35 -25.47
C GLN A 328 -9.51 18.22 -25.29
N ILE A 329 -9.98 17.02 -24.97
CA ILE A 329 -11.38 16.79 -24.60
C ILE A 329 -11.49 17.21 -23.11
N PRO A 330 -12.32 18.20 -22.75
CA PRO A 330 -12.39 18.71 -21.38
C PRO A 330 -12.98 17.69 -20.39
N CYS A 331 -13.76 16.72 -20.88
CA CYS A 331 -14.29 15.62 -20.08
C CYS A 331 -14.57 14.40 -20.95
N LEU A 332 -14.22 13.20 -20.47
CA LEU A 332 -14.69 11.94 -21.03
C LEU A 332 -15.53 11.22 -19.98
N ALA A 333 -16.85 11.27 -20.12
CA ALA A 333 -17.78 10.58 -19.22
C ALA A 333 -18.07 9.16 -19.74
N ILE A 334 -18.11 8.17 -18.85
CA ILE A 334 -18.36 6.77 -19.21
C ILE A 334 -19.53 6.26 -18.39
N GLY A 335 -20.59 5.84 -19.05
CA GLY A 335 -21.77 5.26 -18.42
C GLY A 335 -21.97 3.83 -18.88
N TYR A 336 -22.51 2.95 -18.04
CA TYR A 336 -22.91 1.60 -18.45
C TYR A 336 -24.08 1.10 -17.61
N ASN A 337 -25.21 0.85 -18.28
CA ASN A 337 -26.46 0.48 -17.61
C ASN A 337 -26.51 -0.99 -17.15
N GLY A 338 -25.51 -1.80 -17.48
CA GLY A 338 -25.46 -3.23 -17.21
C GLY A 338 -26.29 -4.05 -18.21
N ASP A 339 -25.88 -5.29 -18.48
CA ASP A 339 -26.53 -6.16 -19.48
C ASP A 339 -28.03 -6.42 -19.22
N THR A 340 -28.49 -6.27 -17.96
CA THR A 340 -29.89 -6.49 -17.55
C THR A 340 -30.62 -5.21 -17.13
N GLY A 341 -29.97 -4.03 -17.19
CA GLY A 341 -30.57 -2.74 -16.83
C GLY A 341 -30.97 -2.56 -15.34
N ASN A 342 -30.68 -3.55 -14.48
CA ASN A 342 -31.13 -3.56 -13.07
C ASN A 342 -30.07 -3.14 -12.04
N ARG A 343 -28.82 -2.87 -12.47
CA ARG A 343 -27.73 -2.49 -11.55
C ARG A 343 -27.36 -1.00 -11.58
N LEU A 344 -27.40 -0.37 -12.75
CA LEU A 344 -27.01 1.03 -12.95
C LEU A 344 -27.89 1.71 -14.01
N ARG A 345 -29.22 1.64 -13.86
CA ARG A 345 -30.21 1.94 -14.92
C ARG A 345 -30.10 3.31 -15.60
N TYR A 346 -29.39 4.27 -15.00
CA TYR A 346 -29.28 5.65 -15.48
C TYR A 346 -27.83 6.11 -15.68
N ALA A 347 -26.85 5.21 -15.61
CA ALA A 347 -25.44 5.58 -15.69
C ALA A 347 -25.06 6.15 -17.06
N GLU A 348 -25.69 5.69 -18.15
CA GLU A 348 -25.47 6.22 -19.49
C GLU A 348 -26.05 7.63 -19.64
N GLU A 349 -27.27 7.84 -19.18
CA GLU A 349 -27.94 9.15 -19.18
C GLU A 349 -27.20 10.16 -18.28
N GLU A 350 -26.67 9.71 -17.16
CA GLU A 350 -25.83 10.51 -16.27
C GLU A 350 -24.52 10.90 -16.95
N ALA A 351 -23.83 9.96 -17.60
CA ALA A 351 -22.60 10.24 -18.33
C ALA A 351 -22.82 11.27 -19.46
N GLU A 352 -23.93 11.15 -20.20
CA GLU A 352 -24.32 12.13 -21.23
C GLU A 352 -24.56 13.52 -20.63
N SER A 353 -25.26 13.58 -19.49
CA SER A 353 -25.52 14.84 -18.79
C SER A 353 -24.23 15.50 -18.31
N ILE A 354 -23.31 14.74 -17.70
CA ILE A 354 -22.01 15.24 -17.24
C ILE A 354 -21.15 15.72 -18.41
N ALA A 355 -21.09 14.96 -19.51
CA ALA A 355 -20.37 15.37 -20.71
C ALA A 355 -20.94 16.68 -21.28
N ALA A 356 -22.27 16.83 -21.33
CA ALA A 356 -22.90 18.07 -21.79
C ALA A 356 -22.57 19.26 -20.87
N MET A 357 -22.60 19.07 -19.55
CA MET A 357 -22.27 20.11 -18.57
C MET A 357 -20.83 20.58 -18.66
N LEU A 358 -19.89 19.66 -18.91
CA LEU A 358 -18.45 19.95 -18.95
C LEU A 358 -17.91 20.21 -20.37
N GLY A 359 -18.78 20.22 -21.39
CA GLY A 359 -18.39 20.37 -22.80
C GLY A 359 -17.55 19.21 -23.35
N GLY A 360 -17.70 18.03 -22.76
CA GLY A 360 -16.95 16.81 -23.06
C GLY A 360 -17.67 15.84 -24.00
N GLN A 361 -17.26 14.57 -23.94
CA GLN A 361 -17.84 13.46 -24.71
C GLN A 361 -18.28 12.34 -23.76
N ALA A 362 -19.41 11.70 -24.07
CA ALA A 362 -19.89 10.54 -23.34
C ALA A 362 -19.66 9.24 -24.12
N LEU A 363 -19.28 8.18 -23.42
CA LEU A 363 -19.20 6.82 -23.95
C LEU A 363 -20.33 5.97 -23.36
N THR A 364 -21.39 5.78 -24.14
CA THR A 364 -22.61 5.03 -23.78
C THR A 364 -22.86 3.88 -24.77
N GLY A 365 -23.86 3.03 -24.51
CA GLY A 365 -24.24 1.92 -25.37
C GLY A 365 -23.36 0.65 -25.27
N PRO A 366 -23.59 -0.33 -26.18
CA PRO A 366 -23.01 -1.68 -26.10
C PRO A 366 -21.59 -1.79 -26.67
N ALA A 367 -21.03 -0.70 -27.21
CA ALA A 367 -19.67 -0.71 -27.76
C ALA A 367 -18.63 -1.02 -26.68
N SER A 368 -17.51 -1.65 -27.07
CA SER A 368 -16.43 -1.98 -26.13
C SER A 368 -15.78 -0.70 -25.57
N LYS A 369 -16.22 -0.30 -24.38
CA LYS A 369 -15.73 0.88 -23.65
C LYS A 369 -14.25 0.73 -23.27
N ARG A 370 -13.77 -0.49 -23.02
CA ARG A 370 -12.38 -0.77 -22.63
C ARG A 370 -11.37 -0.37 -23.71
N ALA A 371 -11.58 -0.79 -24.96
CA ALA A 371 -10.64 -0.49 -26.04
C ALA A 371 -10.60 1.01 -26.37
N LEU A 372 -11.77 1.66 -26.33
CA LEU A 372 -11.88 3.09 -26.58
C LEU A 372 -11.29 3.93 -25.45
N LEU A 373 -11.50 3.50 -24.20
CA LEU A 373 -10.91 4.11 -23.01
C LEU A 373 -9.38 4.05 -23.06
N VAL A 374 -8.80 2.88 -23.33
CA VAL A 374 -7.33 2.74 -23.42
C VAL A 374 -6.75 3.65 -24.51
N ARG A 375 -7.45 3.77 -25.65
CA ARG A 375 -7.01 4.65 -26.74
C ARG A 375 -7.08 6.14 -26.37
N ARG A 376 -8.14 6.57 -25.69
CA ARG A 376 -8.37 7.99 -25.35
C ARG A 376 -7.73 8.43 -24.03
N ALA A 377 -7.49 7.51 -23.11
CA ALA A 377 -6.82 7.80 -21.84
C ALA A 377 -5.38 8.29 -22.04
N ALA A 378 -4.75 7.95 -23.17
CA ALA A 378 -3.45 8.49 -23.55
C ALA A 378 -3.47 10.02 -23.80
N ASP A 379 -4.65 10.58 -24.12
CA ASP A 379 -4.85 11.97 -24.54
C ASP A 379 -5.59 12.81 -23.47
N ALA A 380 -6.06 12.18 -22.38
CA ALA A 380 -6.81 12.83 -21.31
C ALA A 380 -5.91 13.16 -20.10
N ARG A 381 -6.16 14.29 -19.45
CA ARG A 381 -5.55 14.65 -18.14
C ARG A 381 -6.50 14.25 -17.01
N TYR A 382 -5.95 13.86 -15.85
CA TYR A 382 -6.70 13.65 -14.61
C TYR A 382 -7.06 14.97 -13.92
#